data_AF-A1RRF9-F1
#
_entry.id   AF-A1RRF9-F1
#
_cell.length_a   1.000
_cell.length_b   1.000
_cell.length_c   1.000
_cell.angle_alpha   90.00
_cell.angle_beta   90.00
_cell.angle_gamma   90.00
#
_symmetry.space_group_name_H-M   'P 1'
#
loop_
_entity.id
_entity.type
_entity.pdbx_description
1 polymer ?
#
loop_
_entity_poly.entity_id
_entity_poly.type
_entity_poly.pdbx_seq_one_letter_code
_entity_poly.pdbx_strand_id
1 'polypeptide(L)'
;MRYLIIAENPGYLPSHREFLIKQLRASLPVITIRVASSHVEVDVKTDDLETAVVEVERKIGRVLDVIDITFEEVGGDVEKYVELFNKERFWEAHNVLEGVWRKTREPTLQGLIMLAASFVKLQEGQLDKFERLIKEAIQLLEKDVGCIKIRKLRKKVEKALVEKKPFKIECL
;
A
#
# COMPACT_ATOMS: atom_id res chain seq x y z
N MET A 1 20.72 -2.45 -2.56
CA MET A 1 19.56 -3.11 -1.92
C MET A 1 18.30 -2.30 -2.23
N ARG A 2 17.10 -2.77 -1.88
CA ARG A 2 15.86 -1.98 -2.06
C ARG A 2 15.14 -1.86 -0.72
N TYR A 3 14.82 -0.64 -0.33
CA TYR A 3 14.20 -0.33 0.94
C TYR A 3 12.91 0.46 0.75
N LEU A 4 11.95 0.21 1.66
CA LEU A 4 10.79 1.05 1.85
C LEU A 4 11.00 1.85 3.14
N ILE A 5 11.27 3.14 2.99
CA ILE A 5 11.42 4.06 4.13
C ILE A 5 10.05 4.66 4.41
N ILE A 6 9.55 4.48 5.64
CA ILE A 6 8.26 5.00 6.08
C ILE A 6 8.51 6.26 6.90
N ALA A 7 8.12 7.42 6.39
CA ALA A 7 8.22 8.70 7.09
C ALA A 7 6.83 9.18 7.53
N GLU A 8 6.76 10.00 8.57
CA GLU A 8 5.52 10.67 8.94
C GLU A 8 4.98 11.54 7.79
N ASN A 9 3.66 11.69 7.70
CA ASN A 9 3.06 12.60 6.75
C ASN A 9 2.68 13.93 7.42
N PRO A 10 3.42 15.04 7.18
CA PRO A 10 3.10 16.35 7.75
C PRO A 10 1.90 17.05 7.09
N GLY A 11 1.22 16.41 6.13
CA GLY A 11 0.06 16.99 5.42
C GLY A 11 0.11 16.87 3.90
N TYR A 12 1.02 16.07 3.35
CA TYR A 12 1.05 15.76 1.93
C TYR A 12 -0.20 14.99 1.50
N LEU A 13 -0.65 15.29 0.28
CA LEU A 13 -1.72 14.61 -0.42
C LEU A 13 -1.12 13.81 -1.58
N PRO A 14 -1.83 12.80 -2.11
CA PRO A 14 -1.39 12.09 -3.32
C PRO A 14 -1.07 13.02 -4.50
N SER A 15 -1.72 14.19 -4.59
CA SER A 15 -1.43 15.22 -5.60
C SER A 15 -0.02 15.84 -5.47
N HIS A 16 0.61 15.78 -4.29
CA HIS A 16 1.97 16.26 -4.07
C HIS A 16 3.05 15.25 -4.51
N ARG A 17 2.66 14.02 -4.88
CA ARG A 17 3.60 12.93 -5.15
C ARG A 17 4.67 13.27 -6.19
N GLU A 18 4.31 13.88 -7.31
CA GLU A 18 5.27 14.20 -8.37
C GLU A 18 6.34 15.18 -7.89
N PHE A 19 5.93 16.17 -7.08
CA PHE A 19 6.84 17.11 -6.45
C PHE A 19 7.80 16.40 -5.48
N LEU A 20 7.28 15.52 -4.61
CA LEU A 20 8.09 14.76 -3.65
C LEU A 20 9.12 13.86 -4.37
N ILE A 21 8.70 13.17 -5.44
CA ILE A 21 9.59 12.35 -6.24
C ILE A 21 10.71 13.20 -6.83
N LYS A 22 10.38 14.35 -7.43
CA LYS A 22 11.37 15.25 -8.02
C LYS A 22 12.36 15.78 -6.96
N GLN A 23 11.88 16.15 -5.78
CA GLN A 23 12.72 16.65 -4.70
C GLN A 23 13.69 15.59 -4.15
N LEU A 24 13.23 14.36 -3.95
CA LEU A 24 14.09 13.28 -3.45
C LEU A 24 15.04 12.76 -4.52
N ARG A 25 14.62 12.66 -5.79
CA ARG A 25 15.49 12.22 -6.90
C ARG A 25 16.69 13.12 -7.18
N ALA A 26 16.72 14.33 -6.62
CA ALA A 26 17.89 15.19 -6.65
C ALA A 26 19.07 14.63 -5.83
N SER A 27 18.83 13.74 -4.86
CA SER A 27 19.88 13.14 -4.01
C SER A 27 19.77 11.63 -3.85
N LEU A 28 18.63 11.02 -4.13
CA LEU A 28 18.39 9.59 -3.91
C LEU A 28 17.83 8.88 -5.15
N PRO A 29 18.20 7.61 -5.39
CA PRO A 29 17.62 6.76 -6.42
C PRO A 29 16.21 6.26 -6.04
N VAL A 30 15.25 7.18 -5.97
CA VAL A 30 13.84 6.87 -5.64
C VAL A 30 13.12 6.22 -6.83
N ILE A 31 12.59 5.03 -6.60
CA ILE A 31 11.75 4.28 -7.54
C ILE A 31 10.35 4.89 -7.58
N THR A 32 9.70 5.00 -6.42
CA THR A 32 8.34 5.54 -6.29
C THR A 32 8.10 6.09 -4.89
N ILE A 33 7.01 6.84 -4.73
CA ILE A 33 6.51 7.33 -3.45
C ILE A 33 5.03 7.00 -3.37
N ARG A 34 4.56 6.61 -2.19
CA ARG A 34 3.13 6.42 -1.88
C ARG A 34 2.76 7.34 -0.71
N VAL A 35 1.70 8.12 -0.86
CA VAL A 35 1.27 9.11 0.14
C VAL A 35 0.02 8.59 0.84
N ALA A 36 0.19 8.08 2.06
CA ALA A 36 -0.89 7.65 2.94
C ALA A 36 -1.38 8.81 3.82
N SER A 37 -2.47 8.62 4.55
CA SER A 37 -3.01 9.66 5.45
C SER A 37 -2.06 10.04 6.58
N SER A 38 -1.35 9.06 7.16
CA SER A 38 -0.47 9.25 8.32
C SER A 38 1.02 9.19 8.01
N HIS A 39 1.40 8.67 6.84
CA HIS A 39 2.79 8.42 6.47
C HIS A 39 3.03 8.57 4.96
N VAL A 40 4.29 8.71 4.59
CA VAL A 40 4.79 8.68 3.22
C VAL A 40 5.73 7.50 3.10
N GLU A 41 5.46 6.60 2.15
CA GLU A 41 6.36 5.51 1.84
C GLU A 41 7.30 5.94 0.69
N VAL A 42 8.61 5.84 0.91
CA VAL A 42 9.66 6.14 -0.07
C VAL A 42 10.36 4.84 -0.46
N ASP A 43 10.16 4.43 -1.70
CA ASP A 43 10.76 3.23 -2.28
C ASP A 43 12.09 3.61 -2.95
N VAL A 44 13.20 3.17 -2.36
CA VAL A 44 14.55 3.60 -2.73
C VAL A 44 15.45 2.41 -3.00
N LYS A 45 16.27 2.50 -4.05
CA LYS A 45 17.30 1.51 -4.37
C LYS A 45 18.68 2.03 -3.99
N THR A 46 19.15 1.73 -2.79
CA THR A 46 20.45 2.23 -2.29
C THR A 46 21.26 1.11 -1.62
N ASP A 47 22.57 1.28 -1.61
CA ASP A 47 23.49 0.51 -0.75
C ASP A 47 23.96 1.35 0.47
N ASP A 48 23.64 2.65 0.46
CA ASP A 48 23.84 3.57 1.58
C ASP A 48 22.48 3.95 2.16
N LEU A 49 22.02 3.15 3.12
CA LEU A 49 20.72 3.34 3.78
C LEU A 49 20.74 4.54 4.73
N GLU A 50 21.87 4.79 5.41
CA GLU A 50 22.00 5.88 6.37
C GLU A 50 21.79 7.24 5.70
N THR A 51 22.47 7.48 4.58
CA THR A 51 22.27 8.70 3.78
C THR A 51 20.83 8.81 3.29
N ALA A 52 20.21 7.70 2.88
CA ALA A 52 18.82 7.71 2.42
C ALA A 52 17.84 8.10 3.53
N VAL A 53 18.02 7.59 4.75
CA VAL A 53 17.21 7.96 5.93
C VAL A 53 17.36 9.45 6.22
N VAL A 54 18.60 9.97 6.31
CA VAL A 54 18.86 11.40 6.58
C VAL A 54 18.22 12.30 5.54
N GLU A 55 18.32 11.94 4.25
CA GLU A 55 17.73 12.71 3.16
C GLU A 55 16.19 12.69 3.19
N VAL A 56 15.57 11.57 3.57
CA VAL A 56 14.11 11.48 3.76
C VAL A 56 13.67 12.31 4.96
N GLU A 57 14.35 12.21 6.10
CA GLU A 57 14.04 13.02 7.29
C GLU A 57 14.11 14.52 7.00
N ARG A 58 15.13 14.94 6.25
CA ARG A 58 15.33 16.35 5.89
C ARG A 58 14.26 16.88 4.94
N LYS A 59 13.77 16.07 4.01
CA LYS A 59 12.92 16.53 2.89
C LYS A 59 11.43 16.20 3.06
N ILE A 60 11.10 15.18 3.85
CA ILE A 60 9.74 14.64 3.96
C ILE A 60 9.21 14.81 5.38
N GLY A 61 9.86 14.17 6.36
CA GLY A 61 9.40 14.09 7.74
C GLY A 61 10.14 12.97 8.49
N ARG A 62 9.99 12.92 9.81
CA ARG A 62 10.67 11.93 10.66
C ARG A 62 10.44 10.51 10.16
N VAL A 63 11.51 9.72 10.08
CA VAL A 63 11.42 8.31 9.70
C VAL A 63 10.87 7.50 10.88
N LEU A 64 9.84 6.71 10.59
CA LEU A 64 9.10 5.88 11.53
C LEU A 64 9.54 4.41 11.47
N ASP A 65 9.86 3.93 10.27
CA ASP A 65 10.20 2.53 10.01
C ASP A 65 11.02 2.42 8.71
N VAL A 66 11.81 1.35 8.59
CA VAL A 66 12.57 1.02 7.37
C VAL A 66 12.45 -0.48 7.12
N ILE A 67 11.96 -0.84 5.94
CA ILE A 67 11.73 -2.24 5.57
C ILE A 67 12.67 -2.61 4.43
N ASP A 68 13.43 -3.69 4.59
CA ASP A 68 14.16 -4.30 3.47
C ASP A 68 13.17 -5.07 2.60
N ILE A 69 13.03 -4.63 1.36
CA ILE A 69 12.14 -5.21 0.36
C ILE A 69 12.90 -5.75 -0.84
N THR A 70 14.19 -6.06 -0.68
CA THR A 70 15.08 -6.52 -1.76
C THR A 70 14.54 -7.75 -2.49
N PHE A 71 13.86 -8.65 -1.78
CA PHE A 71 13.27 -9.87 -2.36
C PHE A 71 11.77 -9.77 -2.64
N GLU A 72 11.13 -8.64 -2.33
CA GLU A 72 9.68 -8.40 -2.49
C GLU A 72 8.73 -9.43 -1.84
N GLU A 73 9.26 -10.41 -1.09
CA GLU A 73 8.46 -11.41 -0.38
C GLU A 73 8.07 -10.90 1.01
N VAL A 74 6.77 -10.64 1.18
CA VAL A 74 6.15 -10.44 2.48
C VAL A 74 5.34 -11.70 2.77
N GLY A 75 5.72 -12.47 3.80
CA GLY A 75 4.97 -13.65 4.23
C GLY A 75 3.87 -13.27 5.22
N GLY A 76 2.71 -13.93 5.16
CA GLY A 76 1.69 -13.82 6.19
C GLY A 76 0.35 -14.44 5.78
N ASP A 77 -0.69 -14.01 6.48
CA ASP A 77 -2.06 -14.52 6.39
C ASP A 77 -3.08 -13.37 6.24
N VAL A 78 -4.36 -13.72 6.35
CA VAL A 78 -5.48 -12.77 6.20
C VAL A 78 -5.48 -11.74 7.34
N GLU A 79 -5.10 -12.14 8.54
CA GLU A 79 -4.99 -11.28 9.71
C GLU A 79 -3.90 -10.23 9.51
N LYS A 80 -2.73 -10.63 9.01
CA LYS A 80 -1.64 -9.71 8.66
C LYS A 80 -2.02 -8.77 7.53
N TYR A 81 -2.75 -9.27 6.52
CA TYR A 81 -3.32 -8.43 5.46
C TYR A 81 -4.21 -7.32 6.04
N VAL A 82 -5.13 -7.67 6.96
CA VAL A 82 -6.02 -6.70 7.60
C VAL A 82 -5.24 -5.68 8.42
N GLU A 83 -4.23 -6.12 9.17
CA GLU A 83 -3.37 -5.23 9.96
C GLU A 83 -2.67 -4.18 9.08
N LEU A 84 -2.02 -4.62 7.99
CA LEU A 84 -1.30 -3.76 7.06
C LEU A 84 -2.26 -2.83 6.30
N PHE A 85 -3.37 -3.36 5.81
CA PHE A 85 -4.40 -2.57 5.12
C PHE A 85 -4.95 -1.46 6.02
N ASN A 86 -5.23 -1.76 7.28
CA ASN A 86 -5.77 -0.78 8.24
C ASN A 86 -4.74 0.28 8.67
N LYS A 87 -3.45 0.02 8.43
CA LYS A 87 -2.35 0.99 8.58
C LYS A 87 -2.07 1.76 7.29
N GLU A 88 -2.83 1.53 6.23
CA GLU A 88 -2.60 2.06 4.88
C GLU A 88 -1.27 1.62 4.24
N ARG A 89 -0.65 0.53 4.73
CA ARG A 89 0.54 -0.10 4.15
C ARG A 89 0.13 -1.03 3.01
N PHE A 90 -0.54 -0.47 2.00
CA PHE A 90 -1.25 -1.25 0.97
C PHE A 90 -0.31 -2.03 0.06
N TRP A 91 0.91 -1.56 -0.17
CA TRP A 91 1.89 -2.31 -0.96
C TRP A 91 2.29 -3.60 -0.26
N GLU A 92 2.51 -3.56 1.05
CA GLU A 92 2.81 -4.77 1.83
C GLU A 92 1.59 -5.66 1.98
N ALA A 93 0.40 -5.08 2.19
CA ALA A 93 -0.85 -5.83 2.22
C ALA A 93 -1.06 -6.59 0.89
N HIS A 94 -0.76 -5.97 -0.25
CA HIS A 94 -0.79 -6.64 -1.55
C HIS A 94 0.15 -7.86 -1.59
N ASN A 95 1.40 -7.71 -1.13
CA ASN A 95 2.39 -8.79 -1.21
C ASN A 95 2.12 -9.93 -0.22
N VAL A 96 1.55 -9.64 0.95
CA VAL A 96 1.41 -10.63 2.04
C VAL A 96 0.56 -11.84 1.65
N LEU A 97 -0.46 -11.61 0.80
CA LEU A 97 -1.34 -12.67 0.32
C LEU A 97 -0.86 -13.30 -0.98
N GLU A 98 0.13 -12.72 -1.66
CA GLU A 98 0.53 -13.18 -2.99
C GLU A 98 1.06 -14.61 -2.97
N GLY A 99 1.89 -14.95 -1.98
CA GLY A 99 2.39 -16.32 -1.80
C GLY A 99 1.29 -17.35 -1.54
N VAL A 100 0.27 -16.99 -0.75
CA VAL A 100 -0.88 -17.87 -0.46
C VAL A 100 -1.77 -18.02 -1.69
N TRP A 101 -2.05 -16.92 -2.39
CA TRP A 101 -2.84 -16.95 -3.62
C TRP A 101 -2.16 -17.75 -4.73
N ARG A 102 -0.84 -17.61 -4.94
CA ARG A 102 -0.12 -18.39 -5.97
C ARG A 102 -0.29 -19.90 -5.79
N LYS A 103 -0.37 -20.38 -4.54
CA LYS A 103 -0.55 -21.80 -4.19
C LYS A 103 -2.01 -22.27 -4.29
N THR A 104 -2.96 -21.42 -3.89
CA THR A 104 -4.38 -21.80 -3.77
C THR A 104 -5.22 -21.44 -4.98
N ARG A 105 -4.81 -20.40 -5.72
CA ARG A 105 -5.57 -19.74 -6.79
C ARG A 105 -6.98 -19.33 -6.37
N GLU A 106 -7.17 -19.05 -5.09
CA GLU A 106 -8.48 -18.70 -4.55
C GLU A 106 -8.90 -17.29 -5.00
N PRO A 107 -10.08 -17.12 -5.63
CA PRO A 107 -10.51 -15.82 -6.18
C PRO A 107 -10.64 -14.69 -5.15
N THR A 108 -11.14 -14.96 -3.95
CA THR A 108 -11.30 -13.92 -2.91
C THR A 108 -9.95 -13.36 -2.47
N LEU A 109 -8.92 -14.20 -2.30
CA LEU A 109 -7.54 -13.77 -2.04
C LEU A 109 -7.03 -12.88 -3.18
N GLN A 110 -7.31 -13.23 -4.43
CA GLN A 110 -7.00 -12.37 -5.57
C GLN A 110 -7.73 -11.02 -5.48
N GLY A 111 -9.01 -11.04 -5.10
CA GLY A 111 -9.81 -9.84 -4.88
C GLY A 111 -9.23 -8.94 -3.79
N LEU A 112 -8.74 -9.51 -2.68
CA LEU A 112 -8.06 -8.77 -1.61
C LEU A 112 -6.72 -8.18 -2.09
N ILE A 113 -5.92 -8.94 -2.82
CA ILE A 113 -4.66 -8.47 -3.43
C ILE A 113 -4.95 -7.28 -4.36
N MET A 114 -5.94 -7.40 -5.24
CA MET A 114 -6.35 -6.33 -6.16
C MET A 114 -6.95 -5.13 -5.44
N LEU A 115 -7.66 -5.35 -4.34
CA LEU A 115 -8.16 -4.28 -3.48
C LEU A 115 -6.99 -3.46 -2.90
N ALA A 116 -5.99 -4.10 -2.31
CA ALA A 116 -4.80 -3.41 -1.82
C ALA A 116 -4.04 -2.70 -2.96
N ALA A 117 -3.86 -3.35 -4.11
CA ALA A 117 -3.25 -2.74 -5.30
C ALA A 117 -4.02 -1.51 -5.79
N SER A 118 -5.35 -1.49 -5.70
CA SER A 118 -6.14 -0.31 -6.04
C SER A 118 -5.78 0.86 -5.14
N PHE A 119 -5.68 0.65 -3.83
CA PHE A 119 -5.32 1.71 -2.88
C PHE A 119 -3.87 2.17 -3.01
N VAL A 120 -2.94 1.31 -3.46
CA VAL A 120 -1.62 1.76 -3.92
C VAL A 120 -1.77 2.79 -5.04
N LYS A 121 -2.65 2.57 -6.01
CA LYS A 121 -2.89 3.56 -7.09
C LYS A 121 -3.54 4.84 -6.59
N LEU A 122 -4.37 4.77 -5.56
CA LEU A 122 -4.91 5.96 -4.91
C LEU A 122 -3.79 6.77 -4.23
N GLN A 123 -2.90 6.13 -3.47
CA GLN A 123 -1.72 6.78 -2.86
C GLN A 123 -0.75 7.34 -3.89
N GLU A 124 -0.74 6.77 -5.10
CA GLU A 124 0.05 7.25 -6.23
C GLU A 124 -0.63 8.38 -7.03
N GLY A 125 -1.84 8.80 -6.66
CA GLY A 125 -2.62 9.81 -7.39
C GLY A 125 -3.20 9.31 -8.74
N GLN A 126 -3.15 8.01 -9.02
CA GLN A 126 -3.60 7.40 -10.27
C GLN A 126 -5.06 6.94 -10.17
N LEU A 127 -5.99 7.92 -10.15
CA LEU A 127 -7.41 7.68 -9.90
C LEU A 127 -8.08 6.73 -10.90
N ASP A 128 -7.75 6.82 -12.18
CA ASP A 128 -8.31 5.94 -13.22
C ASP A 128 -7.93 4.47 -12.98
N LYS A 129 -6.67 4.24 -12.57
CA LYS A 129 -6.19 2.89 -12.26
C LYS A 129 -6.76 2.37 -10.95
N PHE A 130 -6.93 3.24 -9.94
CA PHE A 130 -7.66 2.90 -8.72
C PHE A 130 -9.07 2.40 -9.06
N GLU A 131 -9.83 3.14 -9.87
CA GLU A 131 -11.20 2.75 -10.23
C GLU A 131 -11.28 1.42 -10.95
N ARG A 132 -10.39 1.20 -11.90
CA ARG A 132 -10.34 -0.05 -12.64
C ARG A 132 -10.07 -1.22 -11.71
N LEU A 133 -9.01 -1.13 -10.90
CA LEU A 133 -8.60 -2.22 -10.02
C LEU A 133 -9.62 -2.52 -8.93
N ILE A 134 -10.24 -1.50 -8.33
CA ILE A 134 -11.24 -1.73 -7.28
C ILE A 134 -12.54 -2.32 -7.84
N LYS A 135 -12.94 -1.97 -9.08
CA LYS A 135 -14.08 -2.63 -9.77
C LYS A 135 -13.78 -4.10 -10.05
N GLU A 136 -12.57 -4.41 -10.52
CA GLU A 136 -12.13 -5.79 -10.73
C GLU A 136 -12.07 -6.57 -9.40
N ALA A 137 -11.57 -5.95 -8.33
CA ALA A 137 -11.55 -6.55 -6.99
C ALA A 137 -12.96 -6.91 -6.50
N ILE A 138 -13.96 -6.04 -6.67
CA ILE A 138 -15.35 -6.29 -6.26
C ILE A 138 -15.92 -7.57 -6.90
N GLN A 139 -15.54 -7.89 -8.15
CA GLN A 139 -16.02 -9.09 -8.83
C GLN A 139 -15.45 -10.38 -8.24
N LEU A 140 -14.27 -10.31 -7.63
CA LEU A 140 -13.54 -11.47 -7.08
C LEU A 140 -13.84 -11.72 -5.59
N LEU A 141 -14.42 -10.75 -4.88
CA LEU A 141 -14.78 -10.89 -3.47
C LEU A 141 -16.07 -11.70 -3.33
N GLU A 142 -15.93 -13.03 -3.38
CA GLU A 142 -17.05 -13.98 -3.47
C GLU A 142 -17.46 -14.60 -2.12
N LYS A 143 -16.50 -15.03 -1.30
CA LYS A 143 -16.77 -15.79 -0.06
C LYS A 143 -15.92 -15.34 1.11
N ASP A 144 -16.42 -15.53 2.33
CA ASP A 144 -15.65 -15.25 3.55
C ASP A 144 -14.28 -15.94 3.54
N VAL A 145 -13.26 -15.25 4.04
CA VAL A 145 -11.88 -15.75 4.09
C VAL A 145 -11.21 -15.28 5.38
N GLY A 146 -10.62 -16.22 6.13
CA GLY A 146 -10.14 -15.95 7.49
C GLY A 146 -11.22 -15.27 8.34
N CYS A 147 -10.84 -14.18 9.00
CA CYS A 147 -11.76 -13.34 9.78
C CYS A 147 -12.57 -12.30 8.97
N ILE A 148 -12.43 -12.25 7.64
CA ILE A 148 -13.09 -11.24 6.81
C ILE A 148 -14.47 -11.72 6.38
N LYS A 149 -15.51 -10.96 6.77
CA LYS A 149 -16.87 -11.12 6.26
C LYS A 149 -17.08 -10.33 4.97
N ILE A 150 -17.10 -11.02 3.83
CA ILE A 150 -17.07 -10.37 2.50
C ILE A 150 -18.27 -9.47 2.25
N ARG A 151 -19.46 -9.86 2.72
CA ARG A 151 -20.66 -9.01 2.62
C ARG A 151 -20.47 -7.64 3.30
N LYS A 152 -19.76 -7.59 4.43
CA LYS A 152 -19.45 -6.32 5.13
C LYS A 152 -18.35 -5.56 4.41
N LEU A 153 -17.31 -6.26 3.95
CA LEU A 153 -16.21 -5.66 3.20
C LEU A 153 -16.71 -4.98 1.93
N ARG A 154 -17.54 -5.66 1.11
CA ARG A 154 -18.05 -5.12 -0.16
C ARG A 154 -18.76 -3.78 0.00
N LYS A 155 -19.59 -3.62 1.04
CA LYS A 155 -20.24 -2.33 1.33
C LYS A 155 -19.23 -1.20 1.56
N LYS A 156 -18.12 -1.48 2.25
CA LYS A 156 -17.05 -0.49 2.48
C LYS A 156 -16.27 -0.21 1.19
N VAL A 157 -16.00 -1.24 0.39
CA VAL A 157 -15.31 -1.12 -0.90
C VAL A 157 -16.14 -0.28 -1.89
N GLU A 158 -17.43 -0.53 -2.00
CA GLU A 158 -18.36 0.24 -2.85
C GLU A 158 -18.42 1.71 -2.42
N LYS A 159 -18.48 1.97 -1.11
CA LYS A 159 -18.41 3.34 -0.59
C LYS A 159 -17.07 4.01 -0.91
N ALA A 160 -15.96 3.30 -0.75
CA ALA A 160 -14.62 3.82 -1.03
C ALA A 160 -14.38 4.08 -2.52
N LEU A 161 -15.00 3.31 -3.42
CA LEU A 161 -14.98 3.58 -4.86
C LEU A 161 -15.57 4.96 -5.18
N VAL A 162 -16.66 5.35 -4.50
CA VAL A 162 -17.27 6.67 -4.68
C VAL A 162 -16.46 7.77 -3.98
N GLU A 163 -16.12 7.56 -2.71
CA GLU A 163 -15.51 8.61 -1.87
C GLU A 163 -14.02 8.82 -2.12
N LYS A 164 -13.34 7.85 -2.75
CA LYS A 164 -11.89 7.84 -2.97
C LYS A 164 -11.10 7.97 -1.67
N LYS A 165 -11.56 7.27 -0.62
CA LYS A 165 -10.95 7.30 0.71
C LYS A 165 -10.65 5.89 1.22
N PRO A 166 -9.49 5.69 1.88
CA PRO A 166 -9.22 4.50 2.66
C PRO A 166 -10.30 4.23 3.72
N PHE A 167 -10.41 2.96 4.11
CA PHE A 167 -11.28 2.52 5.18
C PHE A 167 -10.60 1.40 5.96
N LYS A 168 -11.15 1.06 7.13
CA LYS A 168 -10.68 -0.09 7.92
C LYS A 168 -11.51 -1.34 7.66
N ILE A 169 -10.84 -2.45 7.41
CA ILE A 169 -11.42 -3.80 7.37
C ILE A 169 -11.65 -4.28 8.80
N GLU A 170 -12.81 -4.88 9.04
CA GLU A 170 -13.14 -5.55 10.29
C GLU A 170 -12.74 -7.03 10.20
N CYS A 171 -12.05 -7.49 11.23
CA CYS A 171 -11.72 -8.89 11.46
C CYS A 171 -12.67 -9.40 12.55
N LEU A 172 -13.45 -10.43 12.23
CA LEU A 172 -14.56 -10.96 13.05
C LEU A 172 -14.41 -12.45 13.32
#